data_AF-A0A926H6B1-F1
#
_entry.id   AF-A0A926H6B1-F1
#
_cell.length_a   1.000
_cell.length_b   1.000
_cell.length_c   1.000
_cell.angle_alpha   90.00
_cell.angle_beta   90.00
_cell.angle_gamma   90.00
#
_symmetry.space_group_name_H-M   'P 1'
#
loop_
_entity.id
_entity.type
_entity.pdbx_description
1 polymer ?
#
loop_
_entity_poly.entity_id
_entity_poly.type
_entity_poly.pdbx_seq_one_letter_code
_entity_poly.pdbx_strand_id
1 'polypeptide(L)' 'SAMVTGGVEPNRESLSTWFGAGAVAVGMGSQLFPKAVLTDRAFDTIETTVRDVVRIIAEL' A
#
# COMPACT_ATOMS: atom_id res chain seq x y z
N SER A 1 -18.73 -6.32 3.82
CA SER A 1 -17.29 -6.02 3.92
C SER A 1 -16.63 -6.27 2.58
N ALA A 2 -15.95 -5.27 2.01
CA ALA A 2 -15.30 -5.34 0.69
C ALA A 2 -13.78 -5.17 0.80
N MET A 3 -13.03 -5.90 -0.03
CA MET A 3 -11.58 -5.75 -0.22
C MET A 3 -11.31 -5.06 -1.57
N VAL A 4 -10.53 -3.98 -1.58
CA VAL A 4 -10.17 -3.22 -2.79
C VAL A 4 -8.75 -3.57 -3.23
N THR A 5 -8.53 -3.98 -4.48
CA THR A 5 -7.21 -4.44 -4.94
C THR A 5 -6.68 -3.71 -6.17
N GLY A 6 -7.38 -2.68 -6.67
CA GLY A 6 -7.00 -1.92 -7.87
C GLY A 6 -6.88 -0.43 -7.56
N GLY A 7 -5.76 0.18 -7.92
CA GLY A 7 -5.54 1.63 -7.71
C GLY A 7 -5.28 2.03 -6.25
N VAL A 8 -4.88 1.09 -5.39
CA VAL A 8 -4.46 1.39 -4.02
C VAL A 8 -2.97 1.72 -4.04
N GLU A 9 -2.64 2.96 -3.70
CA GLU A 9 -1.26 3.42 -3.60
C GLU A 9 -0.76 3.35 -2.14
N PRO A 10 0.54 3.12 -1.91
CA PRO A 10 1.12 3.03 -0.57
C PRO A 10 1.34 4.42 0.05
N ASN A 11 0.31 5.28 0.04
CA ASN A 11 0.35 6.63 0.59
C ASN A 11 -0.92 6.94 1.39
N ARG A 12 -0.85 7.96 2.25
CA ARG A 12 -1.94 8.33 3.16
C ARG A 12 -3.22 8.72 2.42
N GLU A 13 -3.12 9.44 1.31
CA GLU A 13 -4.28 9.90 0.56
C GLU A 13 -5.10 8.73 0.00
N SER A 14 -4.43 7.80 -0.69
CA SER A 14 -5.10 6.62 -1.26
C SER A 14 -5.69 5.73 -0.17
N LEU A 15 -4.95 5.47 0.91
CA LEU A 15 -5.43 4.65 2.02
C LEU A 15 -6.64 5.29 2.73
N SER A 16 -6.58 6.59 3.03
CA SER A 16 -7.68 7.31 3.68
C SER A 16 -8.94 7.28 2.81
N THR A 17 -8.78 7.45 1.49
CA THR A 17 -9.88 7.38 0.53
C THR A 17 -10.59 6.03 0.60
N TRP A 18 -9.84 4.93 0.55
CA TRP A 18 -10.43 3.58 0.50
C TRP A 18 -11.03 3.14 1.84
N PHE A 19 -10.32 3.37 2.95
CA PHE A 19 -10.86 3.05 4.27
C PHE A 19 -12.05 3.95 4.64
N GLY A 20 -12.00 5.25 4.28
CA GLY A 20 -13.13 6.17 4.44
C GLY A 20 -14.35 5.82 3.60
N ALA A 21 -14.15 5.17 2.43
CA ALA A 21 -15.23 4.62 1.61
C ALA A 21 -15.80 3.29 2.13
N GLY A 22 -15.30 2.76 3.25
CA GLY A 22 -15.80 1.54 3.89
C GLY A 22 -15.12 0.24 3.44
N ALA A 23 -13.95 0.32 2.80
CA ALA A 23 -13.14 -0.87 2.56
C ALA A 23 -12.66 -1.47 3.88
N VAL A 24 -12.78 -2.79 4.05
CA VAL A 24 -12.26 -3.48 5.26
C VAL A 24 -10.83 -3.96 5.09
N ALA A 25 -10.36 -4.02 3.84
CA ALA A 25 -9.03 -4.45 3.47
C ALA A 25 -8.66 -3.87 2.11
N VAL A 26 -7.37 -3.69 1.88
CA VAL A 26 -6.83 -3.21 0.61
C VAL A 26 -5.65 -4.08 0.15
N GLY A 27 -5.51 -4.23 -1.16
CA GLY A 27 -4.37 -4.86 -1.82
C GLY A 27 -3.70 -3.88 -2.77
N MET A 28 -2.39 -3.71 -2.64
CA MET A 28 -1.62 -2.71 -3.41
C MET A 28 -0.91 -3.30 -4.64
N GLY A 29 -0.72 -4.62 -4.69
CA GLY A 29 -0.16 -5.32 -5.85
C GLY A 29 1.14 -4.71 -6.36
N SER A 30 1.17 -4.34 -7.65
CA SER A 30 2.34 -3.77 -8.33
C SER A 30 2.83 -2.45 -7.74
N GLN A 31 1.98 -1.70 -7.02
CA GLN A 31 2.40 -0.46 -6.36
C GLN A 31 3.35 -0.72 -5.18
N LEU A 32 3.31 -1.91 -4.59
CA LEU A 32 4.24 -2.31 -3.53
C LEU A 32 5.49 -3.02 -4.07
N PHE A 33 5.41 -3.59 -5.28
CA PHE A 33 6.48 -4.33 -5.92
C PHE A 33 6.79 -3.81 -7.33
N PRO A 34 7.33 -2.58 -7.47
CA PRO A 34 7.69 -2.06 -8.78
C PRO A 34 8.74 -2.94 -9.47
N LYS A 35 8.61 -3.13 -10.79
CA LYS A 35 9.52 -3.99 -11.56
C LYS A 35 11.00 -3.57 -11.44
N ALA A 36 11.27 -2.27 -11.38
CA ALA A 36 12.61 -1.74 -11.19
C ALA A 36 13.20 -2.17 -9.83
N VAL A 37 12.43 -1.99 -8.75
CA VAL A 37 12.83 -2.38 -7.38
C VAL A 37 13.14 -3.88 -7.29
N LEU A 38 12.35 -4.72 -7.96
CA LEU A 38 12.61 -6.16 -8.03
C LEU A 38 13.85 -6.50 -8.86
N THR A 39 14.04 -5.82 -9.99
CA THR A 39 15.19 -6.04 -10.90
C THR A 39 16.50 -5.66 -10.21
N ASP A 40 16.49 -4.55 -9.48
CA ASP A 40 17.65 -4.03 -8.75
C ASP A 40 17.85 -4.71 -7.38
N ARG A 41 16.96 -5.66 -7.02
CA ARG A 41 16.96 -6.36 -5.72
C ARG A 41 16.94 -5.40 -4.52
N ALA A 42 16.31 -4.24 -4.68
CA ALA A 42 16.23 -3.19 -3.68
C ALA A 42 15.12 -3.49 -2.63
N PHE A 43 15.27 -4.60 -1.91
CA PHE A 43 14.26 -5.08 -0.96
C PHE A 43 14.07 -4.14 0.24
N ASP A 44 15.09 -3.37 0.62
CA ASP A 44 15.00 -2.37 1.68
C ASP A 44 13.97 -1.28 1.36
N THR A 45 13.81 -0.94 0.08
CA THR A 45 12.78 0.00 -0.40
C THR A 45 11.38 -0.58 -0.18
N ILE A 46 11.20 -1.88 -0.45
CA ILE A 46 9.92 -2.58 -0.23
C ILE A 46 9.62 -2.61 1.27
N GLU A 47 10.61 -2.97 2.09
CA GLU A 47 10.45 -3.01 3.55
C GLU A 47 10.04 -1.64 4.10
N THR A 48 10.75 -0.58 3.70
CA THR A 48 10.45 0.80 4.12
C THR A 48 9.03 1.19 3.72
N THR A 49 8.64 0.89 2.48
CA THR A 49 7.29 1.18 1.96
C THR A 49 6.22 0.45 2.77
N VAL A 50 6.41 -0.85 3.06
CA VAL A 50 5.48 -1.63 3.88
C VAL A 50 5.38 -1.07 5.30
N ARG A 51 6.51 -0.72 5.91
CA ARG A 51 6.57 -0.13 7.26
C ARG A 51 5.80 1.20 7.31
N ASP A 52 5.98 2.05 6.31
CA ASP A 52 5.29 3.32 6.20
C ASP A 52 3.78 3.14 6.02
N VAL A 53 3.35 2.20 5.17
CA VAL A 53 1.94 1.84 4.98
C VAL A 53 1.31 1.38 6.30
N VAL A 54 1.96 0.47 7.02
CA VAL A 54 1.44 -0.03 8.31
C VAL A 54 1.34 1.11 9.32
N ARG A 55 2.34 2.01 9.38
CA ARG A 55 2.29 3.21 10.24
C ARG A 55 1.11 4.10 9.86
N ILE A 56 0.93 4.40 8.58
CA ILE A 56 -0.19 5.23 8.12
C ILE A 56 -1.52 4.63 8.55
N ILE A 57 -1.73 3.33 8.33
CA ILE A 57 -2.98 2.63 8.70
C ILE A 57 -3.24 2.69 10.20
N ALA A 58 -2.19 2.60 11.04
CA ALA A 58 -2.33 2.72 12.49
C ALA A 58 -2.70 4.15 12.95
N GLU A 59 -2.51 5.15 12.09
CA GLU A 59 -2.80 6.57 12.33
C GLU A 59 -4.06 7.07 11.58
N LEU A 60 -4.78 6.19 10.87
CA LEU A 60 -6.07 6.49 10.22
C LEU A 60 -7.23 6.15 11.16
#